data_AF-A0A5B7C823-F1
#
_entry.id   AF-A0A5B7C823-F1
#
_cell.length_a   1.000
_cell.length_b   1.000
_cell.length_c   1.000
_cell.angle_alpha   90.00
_cell.angle_beta   90.00
_cell.angle_gamma   90.00
#
_symmetry.space_group_name_H-M   'P 1'
#
loop_
_entity.id
_entity.type
_entity.pdbx_description
1 polymer ?
#
loop_
_entity_poly.entity_id
_entity_poly.type
_entity_poly.pdbx_seq_one_letter_code
_entity_poly.pdbx_strand_id
1 'polypeptide(L)'
;NKLVASWWPRSISKIFMTDPSLSQSSTTEAAKRSRSVISGFLKIDALQNYITIMDSVAKQHIDKEWAPHEQVLVFKLSQKFTFQLACRLFMSIEDTKNVDCFADRFANV
;
A
#
# COMPACT_ATOMS: atom_id res chain seq x y z
N ASN A 1 10.18 -21.54 19.60
CA ASN A 1 9.49 -22.07 18.41
C ASN A 1 10.51 -22.23 17.27
N LYS A 2 11.19 -23.38 17.18
CA LYS A 2 12.33 -23.64 16.26
C LYS A 2 11.90 -24.34 14.96
N LEU A 3 10.64 -24.77 14.86
CA LEU A 3 10.10 -25.59 13.77
C LEU A 3 9.09 -24.86 12.87
N VAL A 4 8.76 -23.60 13.17
CA VAL A 4 7.81 -22.82 12.35
C VAL A 4 8.62 -21.95 11.40
N ALA A 5 8.75 -22.41 10.16
CA ALA A 5 9.24 -21.57 9.06
C ALA A 5 8.24 -20.44 8.81
N SER A 6 8.72 -19.21 8.68
CA SER A 6 7.87 -18.07 8.37
C SER A 6 7.36 -18.19 6.94
N TRP A 7 6.08 -18.52 6.76
CA TRP A 7 5.43 -18.55 5.47
C TRP A 7 5.03 -17.13 5.02
N TRP A 8 5.32 -16.80 3.75
CA TRP A 8 4.98 -15.52 3.12
C TRP A 8 4.49 -15.74 1.68
N PRO A 9 3.50 -14.96 1.20
CA PRO A 9 3.11 -14.94 -0.20
C PRO A 9 4.29 -14.54 -1.11
N ARG A 10 4.39 -15.19 -2.28
CA ARG A 10 5.50 -14.98 -3.24
C ARG A 10 5.69 -13.52 -3.65
N SER A 11 4.60 -12.75 -3.76
CA SER A 11 4.67 -11.33 -4.11
C SER A 11 5.32 -10.50 -2.99
N ILE A 12 5.06 -10.84 -1.73
CA ILE A 12 5.63 -10.13 -0.57
C ILE A 12 7.08 -10.56 -0.36
N SER A 13 7.41 -11.84 -0.56
CA SER A 13 8.81 -12.28 -0.50
C SER A 13 9.68 -11.58 -1.55
N LYS A 14 9.15 -11.31 -2.74
CA LYS A 14 9.88 -10.56 -3.78
C LYS A 14 10.18 -9.10 -3.44
N ILE A 15 9.44 -8.50 -2.50
CA ILE A 15 9.62 -7.07 -2.15
C ILE A 15 10.47 -6.95 -0.88
N PHE A 16 10.22 -7.82 0.09
CA PHE A 16 10.82 -7.72 1.42
C PHE A 16 11.97 -8.70 1.67
N MET A 17 12.25 -9.62 0.75
CA MET A 17 13.27 -10.68 0.91
C MET A 17 14.23 -10.78 -0.29
N THR A 18 14.24 -9.80 -1.18
CA THR A 18 15.08 -9.75 -2.41
C THR A 18 16.45 -9.10 -2.21
N ASP A 19 16.86 -8.84 -0.97
CA ASP A 19 18.22 -8.39 -0.71
C ASP A 19 19.19 -9.59 -0.82
N PRO A 20 20.11 -9.61 -1.81
CA PRO A 20 21.06 -10.71 -2.00
C PRO A 20 22.09 -10.82 -0.87
N SER A 21 22.20 -9.82 0.00
CA SER A 21 23.14 -9.81 1.14
C SER A 21 22.67 -10.63 2.35
N LEU A 22 21.41 -11.09 2.34
CA LEU A 22 20.77 -11.77 3.46
C LEU A 22 20.82 -13.29 3.28
N SER A 23 21.75 -13.96 3.96
CA SER A 23 21.87 -15.42 4.03
C SER A 23 20.62 -16.09 4.65
N GLN A 24 20.38 -17.38 4.39
CA GLN A 24 19.15 -18.10 4.80
C GLN A 24 18.80 -18.03 6.30
N SER A 25 19.77 -17.77 7.19
CA SER A 25 19.53 -17.53 8.63
C SER A 25 19.02 -16.12 8.95
N SER A 26 19.27 -15.15 8.08
CA SER A 26 18.78 -13.77 8.18
C SER A 26 17.40 -13.58 7.54
N THR A 27 16.93 -14.54 6.73
CA THR A 27 15.58 -14.53 6.14
C THR A 27 14.48 -14.55 7.20
N THR A 28 14.70 -15.26 8.32
CA THR A 28 13.75 -15.25 9.45
C THR A 28 13.75 -13.91 10.20
N GLU A 29 14.88 -13.21 10.28
CA GLU A 29 14.97 -11.89 10.92
C GLU A 29 14.37 -10.80 10.02
N ALA A 30 14.62 -10.86 8.71
CA ALA A 30 13.94 -10.02 7.73
C ALA A 30 12.42 -10.24 7.75
N ALA A 31 11.97 -11.50 7.79
CA ALA A 31 10.55 -11.85 7.96
C ALA A 31 9.97 -11.33 9.28
N LYS A 32 10.70 -11.37 10.38
CA LYS A 32 10.23 -10.81 11.67
C LYS A 32 10.14 -9.29 11.61
N ARG A 33 11.15 -8.62 11.05
CA ARG A 33 11.18 -7.16 10.87
C ARG A 33 10.04 -6.68 9.97
N SER A 34 9.83 -7.31 8.82
CA SER A 34 8.73 -6.98 7.92
C SER A 34 7.36 -7.22 8.57
N ARG A 35 7.19 -8.33 9.31
CA ARG A 35 5.96 -8.55 10.11
C ARG A 35 5.76 -7.46 11.17
N SER A 36 6.83 -7.03 11.84
CA SER A 36 6.74 -5.97 12.84
C SER A 36 6.24 -4.66 12.22
N VAL A 37 6.78 -4.26 11.07
CA VAL A 37 6.35 -3.05 10.36
C VAL A 37 4.89 -3.15 9.91
N ILE A 38 4.51 -4.26 9.25
CA ILE A 38 3.13 -4.49 8.79
C ILE A 38 2.16 -4.53 9.97
N SER A 39 2.53 -5.19 11.06
CA SER A 39 1.70 -5.27 12.26
C SER A 39 1.46 -3.92 12.91
N GLY A 40 2.44 -3.00 12.83
CA GLY A 40 2.30 -1.61 13.27
C GLY A 40 1.30 -0.84 12.42
N PHE A 41 1.37 -1.00 11.10
CA PHE A 41 0.45 -0.35 10.17
C PHE A 41 -0.98 -0.89 10.27
N LEU A 42 -1.14 -2.19 10.50
CA LEU A 42 -2.45 -2.85 10.62
C LEU A 42 -3.00 -2.85 12.06
N LYS A 43 -2.40 -2.10 12.99
CA LYS A 43 -2.97 -1.96 14.33
C LYS A 43 -4.34 -1.29 14.24
N ILE A 44 -5.28 -1.75 15.06
CA ILE A 44 -6.65 -1.21 15.12
C ILE A 44 -6.65 0.31 15.32
N ASP A 45 -5.79 0.81 16.20
CA ASP A 45 -5.67 2.25 16.46
C ASP A 45 -5.21 3.05 15.22
N ALA A 46 -4.32 2.46 14.41
CA ALA A 46 -3.88 3.05 13.15
C ALA A 46 -5.00 2.99 12.11
N LEU A 47 -5.71 1.85 12.00
CA LEU A 47 -6.84 1.67 11.10
C LEU A 47 -7.98 2.66 11.39
N GLN A 48 -8.28 2.94 12.66
CA GLN A 48 -9.29 3.93 13.04
C GLN A 48 -8.96 5.32 12.49
N ASN A 49 -7.70 5.75 12.60
CA ASN A 49 -7.24 7.01 12.01
C ASN A 49 -7.31 6.99 10.47
N TYR A 50 -7.09 5.82 9.85
CA TYR A 50 -7.19 5.69 8.40
C TYR A 50 -8.62 5.82 7.87
N ILE A 51 -9.65 5.46 8.65
CA ILE A 51 -11.05 5.55 8.21
C ILE A 51 -11.42 6.99 7.82
N THR A 52 -11.05 7.97 8.65
CA THR A 52 -11.34 9.38 8.37
C THR A 52 -10.67 9.86 7.08
N ILE A 53 -9.44 9.42 6.85
CA ILE A 53 -8.68 9.76 5.63
C ILE A 53 -9.29 9.05 4.42
N MET A 54 -9.59 7.76 4.54
CA MET A 54 -10.23 6.95 3.49
C MET A 54 -11.56 7.56 3.05
N ASP A 55 -12.42 7.95 4.00
CA ASP A 55 -13.71 8.57 3.73
C ASP A 55 -13.56 9.89 2.96
N SER A 56 -12.65 10.77 3.41
CA SER A 56 -12.38 12.04 2.74
C SER A 56 -11.86 11.85 1.32
N VAL A 57 -10.88 10.96 1.12
CA VAL A 57 -10.31 10.68 -0.21
C VAL A 57 -11.33 10.01 -1.13
N ALA A 58 -12.15 9.09 -0.60
CA ALA A 58 -13.18 8.41 -1.37
C ALA A 58 -14.26 9.37 -1.87
N LYS A 59 -14.78 10.24 -0.99
CA LYS A 59 -15.76 11.28 -1.36
C LYS A 59 -15.20 12.17 -2.47
N GLN A 60 -13.98 12.69 -2.27
CA GLN A 60 -13.34 13.54 -3.27
C GLN A 60 -13.13 12.83 -4.61
N HIS A 61 -12.76 11.55 -4.59
CA HIS A 61 -12.56 10.76 -5.80
C HIS A 61 -13.87 10.51 -6.54
N ILE A 62 -14.95 10.17 -5.82
CA ILE A 62 -16.27 9.97 -6.40
C ILE A 62 -16.78 11.28 -7.01
N ASP A 63 -16.73 12.39 -6.27
CA ASP A 63 -17.24 13.68 -6.72
C ASP A 63 -16.53 14.19 -7.99
N LYS A 64 -15.23 13.92 -8.13
CA LYS A 64 -14.43 14.39 -9.26
C LYS A 64 -14.43 13.46 -10.46
N GLU A 65 -14.33 12.15 -10.22
CA GLU A 65 -14.02 11.18 -11.28
C GLU A 65 -15.23 10.31 -11.63
N TRP A 66 -16.18 10.13 -10.71
CA TRP A 66 -17.34 9.25 -10.90
C TRP A 66 -18.63 10.03 -11.18
N ALA A 67 -19.04 10.89 -10.24
CA ALA A 67 -20.31 11.60 -10.29
C ALA A 67 -20.55 12.43 -11.58
N PRO A 68 -19.53 13.05 -12.21
CA PRO A 68 -19.73 13.79 -13.46
C PRO A 68 -19.99 12.92 -14.69
N HIS A 69 -19.79 11.61 -14.60
CA HIS A 69 -19.85 10.68 -15.73
C HIS A 69 -20.99 9.67 -15.57
N GLU A 70 -21.77 9.45 -16.63
CA GLU A 70 -22.85 8.45 -16.63
C GLU A 70 -22.31 7.01 -16.58
N GLN A 71 -21.15 6.78 -17.19
CA GLN A 71 -20.45 5.50 -17.19
C GLN A 71 -18.97 5.71 -16.92
N VAL A 72 -18.39 4.79 -16.15
CA VAL A 72 -16.97 4.86 -15.77
C VAL A 72 -16.25 3.53 -15.93
N LEU A 73 -14.96 3.60 -16.25
CA LEU A 73 -14.07 2.44 -16.23
C LEU A 73 -13.57 2.22 -14.80
N VAL A 74 -14.34 1.45 -14.03
CA VAL A 74 -14.10 1.21 -12.59
C VAL A 74 -12.67 0.75 -12.32
N PHE A 75 -12.12 -0.16 -13.13
CA PHE A 75 -10.76 -0.68 -12.91
C PHE A 75 -9.71 0.45 -12.89
N LYS A 76 -9.72 1.33 -13.90
CA LYS A 76 -8.75 2.43 -14.01
C LYS A 76 -8.91 3.43 -12.87
N LEU A 77 -10.15 3.79 -12.54
CA LEU A 77 -10.42 4.74 -11.45
C LEU A 77 -10.09 4.15 -10.08
N SER A 78 -10.40 2.88 -9.85
CA SER A 78 -10.06 2.17 -8.60
C SER A 78 -8.55 2.06 -8.39
N GLN A 79 -7.78 1.86 -9.46
CA GLN A 79 -6.31 1.85 -9.41
C GLN A 79 -5.78 3.24 -9.03
N LYS A 80 -6.28 4.31 -9.66
CA LYS A 80 -5.93 5.70 -9.34
C LYS A 80 -6.27 6.03 -7.88
N PHE A 81 -7.48 5.68 -7.44
CA PHE A 81 -7.95 5.86 -6.06
C PHE A 81 -7.05 5.13 -5.04
N THR A 82 -6.79 3.85 -5.29
CA THR A 82 -6.01 3.02 -4.36
C THR A 82 -4.57 3.52 -4.26
N PHE A 83 -3.99 3.98 -5.38
CA PHE A 83 -2.65 4.56 -5.39
C PHE A 83 -2.60 5.88 -4.60
N GLN A 84 -3.54 6.79 -4.85
CA GLN A 84 -3.66 8.04 -4.10
C GLN A 84 -3.83 7.79 -2.59
N LEU A 85 -4.67 6.81 -2.24
CA LEU A 85 -4.89 6.44 -0.86
C LEU A 85 -3.63 5.86 -0.21
N ALA A 86 -2.88 5.00 -0.93
CA ALA A 86 -1.62 4.47 -0.46
C ALA A 86 -0.59 5.59 -0.22
N CYS A 87 -0.47 6.56 -1.13
CA CYS A 87 0.40 7.72 -0.96
C CYS A 87 0.05 8.52 0.30
N ARG A 88 -1.25 8.70 0.57
CA ARG A 88 -1.69 9.46 1.74
C ARG A 88 -1.50 8.70 3.05
N LEU A 89 -1.81 7.41 3.08
CA LEU A 89 -1.74 6.61 4.31
C LEU A 89 -0.31 6.17 4.68
N PHE A 90 0.49 5.77 3.70
CA PHE A 90 1.83 5.22 3.95
C PHE A 90 2.94 6.27 3.88
N MET A 91 2.79 7.29 3.03
CA MET A 91 3.84 8.28 2.77
C MET A 91 3.48 9.69 3.26
N SER A 92 2.26 9.89 3.77
CA SER A 92 1.75 11.21 4.19
C SER A 92 1.84 12.27 3.08
N ILE A 93 1.77 11.85 1.82
CA ILE A 93 1.81 12.73 0.65
C ILE A 93 0.37 13.12 0.30
N GLU A 94 0.05 14.41 0.41
CA GLU A 94 -1.30 14.93 0.12
C GLU A 94 -1.41 15.65 -1.24
N ASP A 95 -0.29 16.15 -1.77
CA ASP A 95 -0.30 16.93 -3.00
C ASP A 95 -0.54 16.04 -4.23
N THR A 96 -1.67 16.26 -4.89
CA THR A 96 -2.09 15.58 -6.13
C THR A 96 -1.01 15.61 -7.22
N LYS A 97 -0.20 16.68 -7.32
CA LYS A 97 0.85 16.77 -8.35
C LYS A 97 1.99 15.79 -8.09
N ASN A 98 2.33 15.59 -6.83
CA ASN A 98 3.35 14.61 -6.45
C ASN A 98 2.82 13.19 -6.64
N VAL A 99 1.55 12.95 -6.32
CA VAL A 99 0.89 11.65 -6.55
C VAL A 99 0.90 11.27 -8.04
N ASP A 100 0.55 12.19 -8.92
CA ASP A 100 0.54 11.92 -10.37
C ASP A 100 1.95 11.63 -10.90
N CYS A 101 2.97 12.39 -10.45
CA CYS A 101 4.37 12.13 -10.78
C CYS A 101 4.84 10.73 -10.33
N PHE A 102 4.44 10.29 -9.14
CA PHE A 102 4.74 8.93 -8.69
C PHE A 102 3.95 7.89 -9.49
N ALA A 103 2.68 8.14 -9.81
CA ALA A 103 1.86 7.20 -10.58
C ALA A 103 2.49 6.90 -11.95
N ASP A 104 2.99 7.91 -12.65
CA ASP A 104 3.69 7.74 -13.93
C ASP A 104 4.94 6.86 -13.81
N ARG A 105 5.67 6.99 -12.70
CA ARG A 105 6.87 6.19 -12.43
C ARG A 105 6.55 4.72 -12.12
N PHE A 106 5.39 4.45 -11.53
CA PHE A 106 4.94 3.10 -11.19
C PHE A 106 4.05 2.44 -12.26
N ALA A 107 3.62 3.18 -13.29
CA ALA A 107 2.79 2.64 -14.37
C ALA A 107 3.49 1.57 -15.23
N ASN A 108 4.83 1.50 -15.18
CA ASN A 108 5.67 0.63 -16.01
C ASN A 108 6.37 -0.50 -15.22
N VAL A 109 6.01 -0.71 -13.96
CA VAL A 109 6.56 -1.77 -13.08
C VAL A 109 5.52 -2.87 -12.91
#